data_AF-A0A015K5B0-F1
#
_entry.id   AF-A0A015K5B0-F1
#
_cell.length_a   1.000
_cell.length_b   1.000
_cell.length_c   1.000
_cell.angle_alpha   90.00
_cell.angle_beta   90.00
_cell.angle_gamma   90.00
#
_symmetry.space_group_name_H-M   'P 1'
#
loop_
_entity.id
_entity.type
_entity.pdbx_description
1 polymer ?
#
loop_
_entity_poly.entity_id
_entity_poly.type
_entity_poly.pdbx_seq_one_letter_code
_entity_poly.pdbx_strand_id
1 'polypeptide(L)'
;MNGANILINWKETFKLINNEIIISKNTTNREDAGIRTWRIKNFLKILPTYETLWKRGVFGIPNSKCPRCSIEDETWEHIWTCDSNNFITEMNIFNSSINQVLLDNQDMLEDDISCKEFIDTLLNIASSHSFIMTTEGIIREVTRGLINEKWLNSYNTVKERKLVLLILNEYLNEVHKKIWIERCNETIELEKQMGIFKNTKRKRIKSNDNGKILNVEKLEKTKNSKKIRKLLKTDLEEQTYLD
;
A
#
# COMPACT_ATOMS: atom_id res chain seq x y z
N MET A 1 0.67 33.87 -0.83
CA MET A 1 -0.26 32.81 -0.37
C MET A 1 -0.33 31.71 -1.43
N ASN A 2 0.21 30.53 -1.09
CA ASN A 2 -0.09 29.16 -1.54
C ASN A 2 -0.57 28.87 -2.98
N GLY A 3 0.36 28.69 -3.91
CA GLY A 3 0.08 28.08 -5.23
C GLY A 3 -0.22 26.57 -5.20
N ALA A 4 0.12 25.87 -4.11
CA ALA A 4 -0.14 24.43 -3.98
C ALA A 4 -1.63 24.06 -3.84
N ASN A 5 -2.48 25.00 -3.42
CA ASN A 5 -3.94 24.77 -3.32
C ASN A 5 -4.67 24.76 -4.66
N ILE A 6 -3.98 25.10 -5.76
CA ILE A 6 -4.61 25.26 -7.09
C ILE A 6 -4.45 23.98 -7.95
N LEU A 7 -3.64 23.01 -7.52
CA LEU A 7 -3.29 21.83 -8.33
C LEU A 7 -4.11 20.58 -8.01
N ILE A 8 -4.62 20.45 -6.78
CA ILE A 8 -5.33 19.24 -6.31
C ILE A 8 -6.82 19.53 -6.22
N ASN A 9 -7.62 18.71 -6.88
CA ASN A 9 -9.06 18.68 -6.67
C ASN A 9 -9.37 17.92 -5.38
N TRP A 10 -9.40 18.63 -4.26
CA TRP A 10 -9.63 18.01 -2.95
C TRP A 10 -10.99 17.31 -2.85
N LYS A 11 -12.03 17.85 -3.50
CA LYS A 11 -13.37 17.27 -3.50
C LYS A 11 -13.38 15.87 -4.13
N GLU A 12 -12.84 15.74 -5.34
CA GLU A 12 -12.79 14.45 -6.02
C GLU A 12 -11.70 13.52 -5.43
N THR A 13 -10.62 14.08 -4.88
CA THR A 13 -9.63 13.34 -4.07
C THR A 13 -10.28 12.64 -2.87
N PHE A 14 -11.10 13.34 -2.08
CA PHE A 14 -11.77 12.72 -0.94
C PHE A 14 -12.79 11.66 -1.36
N LYS A 15 -13.52 11.89 -2.45
CA LYS A 15 -14.41 10.86 -3.00
C LYS A 15 -13.64 9.62 -3.45
N LEU A 16 -12.50 9.79 -4.12
CA LEU A 16 -11.63 8.67 -4.49
C LEU A 16 -11.16 7.93 -3.23
N ILE A 17 -10.59 8.61 -2.24
CA ILE A 17 -10.09 7.96 -1.01
C ILE A 17 -11.19 7.19 -0.27
N ASN A 18 -12.40 7.76 -0.20
CA ASN A 18 -13.55 7.16 0.45
C ASN A 18 -14.30 6.13 -0.41
N ASN A 19 -13.82 5.82 -1.62
CA ASN A 19 -14.47 4.92 -2.57
C ASN A 19 -15.89 5.37 -2.99
N GLU A 20 -16.17 6.67 -2.92
CA GLU A 20 -17.47 7.28 -3.18
C GLU A 20 -17.73 7.62 -4.66
N ILE A 21 -16.81 7.23 -5.56
CA ILE A 21 -17.00 7.40 -7.01
C ILE A 21 -18.07 6.42 -7.52
N ILE A 22 -18.06 5.19 -7.02
CA ILE A 22 -19.01 4.13 -7.39
C ILE A 22 -19.98 3.85 -6.24
N ILE A 23 -19.47 3.85 -5.00
CA ILE A 23 -20.24 3.39 -3.84
C ILE A 23 -20.98 4.55 -3.19
N SER A 24 -22.25 4.32 -2.83
CA SER A 24 -23.03 5.31 -2.09
C SER A 24 -22.48 5.50 -0.67
N LYS A 25 -22.61 6.71 -0.12
CA LYS A 25 -22.11 7.05 1.22
C LYS A 25 -22.65 6.15 2.34
N ASN A 26 -23.82 5.56 2.15
CA ASN A 26 -24.52 4.75 3.16
C ASN A 26 -24.33 3.24 2.95
N THR A 27 -23.50 2.83 2.00
CA THR A 27 -23.16 1.42 1.81
C THR A 27 -21.96 1.06 2.68
N THR A 28 -22.05 -0.02 3.45
CA THR A 28 -20.93 -0.54 4.24
C THR A 28 -20.92 -2.05 4.13
N ASN A 29 -19.90 -2.59 3.46
CA ASN A 29 -19.60 -4.01 3.46
C ASN A 29 -18.10 -4.22 3.75
N ARG A 30 -17.71 -5.46 4.03
CA ARG A 30 -16.33 -5.78 4.44
C ARG A 30 -15.32 -5.45 3.36
N GLU A 31 -15.66 -5.67 2.10
CA GLU A 31 -14.77 -5.41 0.95
C GLU A 31 -14.52 -3.92 0.79
N ASP A 32 -15.58 -3.11 0.77
CA ASP A 32 -15.51 -1.65 0.70
C ASP A 32 -14.72 -1.06 1.89
N ALA A 33 -14.98 -1.54 3.11
CA ALA A 33 -14.20 -1.14 4.29
C ALA A 33 -12.71 -1.45 4.14
N GLY A 34 -12.37 -2.57 3.50
CA GLY A 34 -11.01 -2.96 3.16
C GLY A 34 -10.37 -1.98 2.16
N ILE A 35 -11.07 -1.68 1.07
CA ILE A 35 -10.62 -0.74 0.02
C ILE A 35 -10.39 0.65 0.61
N ARG A 36 -11.36 1.20 1.35
CA ARG A 36 -11.22 2.52 2.01
C ARG A 36 -10.04 2.55 2.98
N THR A 37 -9.89 1.50 3.79
CA THR A 37 -8.75 1.40 4.72
C THR A 37 -7.42 1.40 3.98
N TRP A 38 -7.32 0.68 2.87
CA TRP A 38 -6.12 0.69 2.05
C TRP A 38 -5.87 2.06 1.42
N ARG A 39 -6.87 2.68 0.79
CA ARG A 39 -6.76 4.01 0.16
C ARG A 39 -6.29 5.07 1.16
N ILE A 40 -6.85 5.10 2.37
CA ILE A 40 -6.43 6.03 3.43
C ILE A 40 -4.98 5.80 3.83
N LYS A 41 -4.58 4.54 4.08
CA LYS A 41 -3.20 4.23 4.46
C LYS A 41 -2.22 4.56 3.34
N ASN A 42 -2.62 4.34 2.10
CA ASN A 42 -1.84 4.64 0.92
C ASN A 42 -1.63 6.15 0.74
N PHE A 43 -2.71 6.92 0.83
CA PHE A 43 -2.69 8.39 0.79
C PHE A 43 -1.75 9.01 1.84
N LEU A 44 -1.81 8.48 3.08
CA LEU A 44 -0.95 8.90 4.18
C LEU A 44 0.47 8.33 4.12
N LYS A 45 0.80 7.49 3.13
CA LYS A 45 2.06 6.75 3.01
C LYS A 45 2.43 5.95 4.27
N ILE A 46 1.43 5.35 4.92
CA ILE A 46 1.58 4.52 6.14
C ILE A 46 1.29 3.04 5.90
N LEU A 47 1.34 2.59 4.64
CA LEU A 47 1.27 1.17 4.30
C LEU A 47 2.37 0.39 5.05
N PRO A 48 2.13 -0.86 5.44
CA PRO A 48 3.09 -1.68 6.18
C PRO A 48 4.24 -2.19 5.28
N THR A 49 5.09 -1.28 4.81
CA THR A 49 6.33 -1.58 4.08
C THR A 49 7.41 -2.11 5.03
N TYR A 50 8.41 -2.83 4.54
CA TYR A 50 9.53 -3.32 5.36
C TYR A 50 10.31 -2.16 5.99
N GLU A 51 10.47 -1.03 5.30
CA GLU A 51 11.00 0.18 5.92
C GLU A 51 10.18 0.60 7.15
N THR A 52 8.85 0.65 7.02
CA THR A 52 7.95 1.04 8.11
C THR A 52 7.96 0.02 9.26
N LEU A 53 7.96 -1.28 8.95
CA LEU A 53 7.96 -2.36 9.94
C LEU A 53 9.29 -2.41 10.69
N TRP A 54 10.41 -2.24 9.99
CA TRP A 54 11.74 -2.17 10.57
C TRP A 54 11.90 -0.97 11.50
N LYS A 55 11.51 0.24 11.07
CA LYS A 55 11.51 1.45 11.91
C LYS A 55 10.66 1.29 13.17
N ARG A 56 9.61 0.47 13.13
CA ARG A 56 8.75 0.15 14.30
C ARG A 56 9.32 -0.95 15.21
N GLY A 57 10.45 -1.56 14.86
CA GLY A 57 11.07 -2.65 15.60
C GLY A 57 10.20 -3.91 15.63
N VAL A 58 9.52 -4.22 14.53
CA VAL A 58 8.67 -5.42 14.43
C VAL A 58 9.53 -6.68 14.51
N PHE A 59 9.14 -7.61 15.39
CA PHE A 59 9.86 -8.86 15.57
C PHE A 59 9.91 -9.67 14.27
N GLY A 60 11.09 -10.20 13.94
CA GLY A 60 11.33 -10.97 12.71
C GLY A 60 11.68 -10.12 11.49
N ILE A 61 11.62 -8.79 11.58
CA ILE A 61 11.97 -7.88 10.47
C ILE A 61 13.30 -7.19 10.80
N PRO A 62 14.46 -7.74 10.35
CA PRO A 62 15.78 -7.27 10.77
C PRO A 62 16.25 -6.00 10.05
N ASN A 63 15.71 -5.71 8.87
CA ASN A 63 16.10 -4.60 8.02
C ASN A 63 14.93 -4.11 7.15
N SER A 64 15.15 -3.03 6.41
CA SER A 64 14.20 -2.38 5.49
C SER A 64 14.16 -2.99 4.09
N LYS A 65 14.95 -4.03 3.78
CA LYS A 65 15.06 -4.58 2.42
C LYS A 65 13.74 -5.15 1.94
N CYS A 66 13.44 -4.94 0.67
CA CYS A 66 12.28 -5.52 0.03
C CYS A 66 12.34 -7.04 0.07
N PRO A 67 11.33 -7.72 0.64
CA PRO A 67 11.35 -9.17 0.73
C PRO A 67 11.30 -9.83 -0.65
N ARG A 68 10.73 -9.16 -1.66
CA ARG A 68 10.54 -9.72 -3.01
C ARG A 68 11.79 -9.61 -3.86
N CYS A 69 12.39 -8.42 -3.97
CA CYS A 69 13.59 -8.24 -4.79
C CYS A 69 14.90 -8.43 -4.02
N SER A 70 14.90 -8.26 -2.70
CA SER A 70 16.08 -8.34 -1.81
C SER A 70 17.23 -7.37 -2.15
N ILE A 71 17.02 -6.40 -3.05
CA ILE A 71 18.05 -5.46 -3.53
C ILE A 71 17.89 -4.11 -2.83
N GLU A 72 16.76 -3.45 -3.06
CA GLU A 72 16.47 -2.12 -2.53
C GLU A 72 15.73 -2.17 -1.20
N ASP A 73 15.70 -1.03 -0.50
CA ASP A 73 14.85 -0.85 0.67
C ASP A 73 13.38 -0.69 0.22
N GLU A 74 12.47 -1.39 0.87
CA GLU A 74 11.04 -1.29 0.57
C GLU A 74 10.44 -0.05 1.23
N THR A 75 10.69 1.08 0.58
CA THR A 75 10.00 2.34 0.83
C THR A 75 8.59 2.31 0.23
N TRP A 76 7.79 3.34 0.53
CA TRP A 76 6.48 3.50 -0.14
C TRP A 76 6.64 3.64 -1.66
N GLU A 77 7.68 4.33 -2.14
CA GLU A 77 7.91 4.52 -3.58
C GLU A 77 8.30 3.19 -4.26
N HIS A 78 9.19 2.41 -3.64
CA HIS A 78 9.69 1.15 -4.20
C HIS A 78 8.59 0.13 -4.47
N ILE A 79 7.50 0.09 -3.68
CA ILE A 79 6.41 -0.88 -3.88
C ILE A 79 5.88 -0.85 -5.31
N TRP A 80 5.76 0.34 -5.88
CA TRP A 80 5.12 0.55 -7.16
C TRP A 80 6.06 0.33 -8.34
N THR A 81 7.37 0.44 -8.12
CA THR A 81 8.41 0.32 -9.16
C THR A 81 9.28 -0.93 -9.00
N CYS A 82 9.00 -1.77 -8.00
CA CYS A 82 9.75 -2.99 -7.75
C CYS A 82 9.79 -3.91 -8.98
N ASP A 83 10.97 -4.36 -9.38
CA ASP A 83 11.13 -5.29 -10.52
C ASP A 83 10.40 -6.63 -10.31
N SER A 84 10.16 -7.02 -9.05
CA SER A 84 9.35 -8.19 -8.72
C SER A 84 7.87 -8.03 -9.07
N ASN A 85 7.42 -6.86 -9.55
CA ASN A 85 6.07 -6.66 -10.09
C ASN A 85 5.87 -7.26 -11.50
N ASN A 86 6.72 -8.20 -11.92
CA ASN A 86 6.65 -8.86 -13.24
C ASN A 86 6.65 -7.87 -14.41
N PHE A 87 7.45 -6.80 -14.31
CA PHE A 87 7.52 -5.70 -15.28
C PHE A 87 6.21 -4.95 -15.52
N ILE A 88 5.18 -5.15 -14.69
CA ILE A 88 3.93 -4.39 -14.76
C ILE A 88 4.21 -2.96 -14.28
N THR A 89 4.01 -2.00 -15.17
CA THR A 89 4.10 -0.57 -14.83
C THR A 89 2.72 0.02 -14.52
N GLU A 90 2.72 1.16 -13.82
CA GLU A 90 1.51 1.96 -13.62
C GLU A 90 0.82 2.30 -14.94
N MET A 91 1.57 2.60 -16.01
CA MET A 91 0.99 2.92 -17.30
C MET A 91 0.33 1.71 -17.97
N ASN A 92 0.86 0.50 -17.79
CA ASN A 92 0.21 -0.73 -18.28
C ASN A 92 -1.15 -0.93 -17.60
N ILE A 93 -1.21 -0.72 -16.28
CA ILE A 93 -2.45 -0.81 -15.52
C ILE A 93 -3.43 0.29 -15.94
N PHE A 94 -2.95 1.51 -16.13
CA PHE A 94 -3.76 2.65 -16.56
C PHE A 94 -4.40 2.42 -17.93
N ASN A 95 -3.62 2.00 -18.93
CA ASN A 95 -4.13 1.63 -20.26
C ASN A 95 -5.22 0.56 -20.18
N SER A 96 -5.00 -0.48 -19.36
CA SER A 96 -5.98 -1.55 -19.16
C SER A 96 -7.28 -1.03 -18.54
N SER A 97 -7.16 -0.08 -17.60
CA SER A 97 -8.30 0.52 -16.89
C SER A 97 -9.11 1.45 -17.80
N ILE A 98 -8.45 2.21 -18.67
CA ILE A 98 -9.11 3.00 -19.73
C ILE A 98 -9.96 2.06 -20.59
N ASN A 99 -9.35 1.01 -21.14
CA ASN A 99 -10.03 0.07 -22.03
C ASN A 99 -11.23 -0.58 -21.34
N GLN A 100 -11.07 -1.06 -20.10
CA GLN A 100 -12.16 -1.69 -19.35
C GLN A 100 -13.34 -0.73 -19.14
N VAL A 101 -13.08 0.47 -18.65
CA VAL A 101 -14.15 1.44 -18.36
C VAL A 101 -14.84 1.91 -19.64
N LEU A 102 -14.11 2.10 -20.74
CA LEU A 102 -14.72 2.46 -22.02
C LEU A 102 -15.59 1.34 -22.58
N LEU A 103 -15.18 0.08 -22.44
CA LEU A 103 -16.00 -1.07 -22.82
C LEU A 103 -17.30 -1.14 -22.00
N ASP A 104 -17.26 -0.79 -20.71
CA ASP A 104 -18.43 -0.80 -19.83
C ASP A 104 -19.35 0.44 -20.02
N ASN A 105 -18.89 1.46 -20.77
CA ASN A 105 -19.54 2.77 -20.91
C ASN A 105 -19.56 3.25 -22.38
N GLN A 106 -19.79 2.35 -23.33
CA GLN A 106 -19.71 2.61 -24.78
C GLN A 106 -20.64 3.75 -25.26
N ASP A 107 -21.73 4.03 -24.56
CA ASP A 107 -22.71 5.07 -24.89
C ASP A 107 -22.32 6.47 -24.42
N MET A 108 -21.20 6.61 -23.71
CA MET A 108 -20.80 7.89 -23.12
C MET A 108 -20.03 8.80 -24.08
N LEU A 109 -19.51 8.28 -25.20
CA LEU A 109 -18.81 9.02 -26.25
C LEU A 109 -19.53 8.83 -27.59
N GLU A 110 -19.53 9.87 -28.43
CA GLU A 110 -20.42 9.97 -29.59
C GLU A 110 -19.93 9.14 -30.79
N ASP A 111 -18.61 9.06 -30.99
CA ASP A 111 -17.99 8.37 -32.12
C ASP A 111 -16.53 7.94 -31.80
N ASP A 112 -15.95 7.14 -32.70
CA ASP A 112 -14.60 6.59 -32.57
C ASP A 112 -13.49 7.67 -32.58
N ILE A 113 -13.70 8.79 -33.27
CA ILE A 113 -12.73 9.90 -33.33
C ILE A 113 -12.67 10.57 -31.96
N SER A 114 -13.84 10.91 -31.42
CA SER A 114 -14.00 11.46 -30.06
C SER A 114 -13.42 10.53 -29.00
N CYS A 115 -13.62 9.21 -29.14
CA CYS A 115 -13.04 8.20 -28.27
C CYS A 115 -11.50 8.22 -28.29
N LYS A 116 -10.91 8.29 -29.48
CA LYS A 116 -9.46 8.35 -29.64
C LYS A 116 -8.87 9.63 -29.06
N GLU A 117 -9.46 10.79 -29.34
CA GLU A 117 -9.01 12.08 -28.79
C GLU A 117 -9.07 12.12 -27.26
N PHE A 118 -10.13 11.53 -26.68
CA PHE A 118 -10.29 11.38 -25.24
C PHE A 118 -9.16 10.52 -24.64
N ILE A 119 -8.87 9.36 -25.25
CA ILE A 119 -7.78 8.47 -24.79
C ILE A 119 -6.42 9.16 -24.91
N ASP A 120 -6.11 9.74 -26.06
CA ASP A 120 -4.83 10.42 -26.30
C ASP A 120 -4.62 11.55 -25.28
N THR A 121 -5.67 12.31 -24.97
CA THR A 121 -5.63 13.35 -23.94
C THR A 121 -5.37 12.77 -22.55
N LEU A 122 -6.04 11.68 -22.16
CA LEU A 122 -5.79 11.00 -20.88
C LEU A 122 -4.34 10.54 -20.73
N LEU A 123 -3.79 9.90 -21.76
CA LEU A 123 -2.42 9.37 -21.74
C LEU A 123 -1.37 10.48 -21.69
N ASN A 124 -1.63 11.58 -22.39
CA ASN A 124 -0.79 12.78 -22.33
C ASN A 124 -0.78 13.38 -20.91
N ILE A 125 -1.94 13.47 -20.25
CA ILE A 125 -2.01 13.95 -18.86
C ILE A 125 -1.26 13.01 -17.92
N ALA A 126 -1.51 11.69 -18.03
CA ALA A 126 -0.90 10.67 -17.18
C ALA A 126 0.63 10.73 -17.19
N SER A 127 1.20 10.92 -18.38
CA SER A 127 2.64 10.98 -18.62
C SER A 127 3.24 12.36 -18.34
N SER A 128 2.41 13.39 -18.16
CA SER A 128 2.91 14.74 -17.89
C SER A 128 3.54 14.85 -16.50
N HIS A 129 4.51 15.75 -16.36
CA HIS A 129 5.26 15.94 -15.12
C HIS A 129 4.36 16.35 -13.94
N SER A 130 4.52 15.68 -12.79
CA SER A 130 3.86 16.03 -11.55
C SER A 130 4.61 17.14 -10.79
N PHE A 131 3.90 18.19 -10.37
CA PHE A 131 4.47 19.22 -9.48
C PHE A 131 4.47 18.81 -8.00
N ILE A 132 3.74 17.74 -7.65
CA ILE A 132 3.62 17.24 -6.27
C ILE A 132 4.58 16.07 -6.04
N MET A 133 4.79 15.25 -7.07
CA MET A 133 5.67 14.08 -7.10
C MET A 133 6.73 14.32 -8.18
N THR A 134 7.69 15.19 -7.88
CA THR A 134 8.61 15.83 -8.84
C THR A 134 9.53 14.89 -9.64
N THR A 135 9.62 13.61 -9.29
CA THR A 135 10.37 12.61 -10.06
C THR A 135 9.48 11.77 -10.97
N GLU A 136 8.16 11.99 -10.92
CA GLU A 136 7.16 11.08 -11.47
C GLU A 136 6.14 11.82 -12.35
N GLY A 137 5.38 11.04 -13.14
CA GLY A 137 4.23 11.55 -13.87
C GLY A 137 3.02 11.81 -12.96
N ILE A 138 2.04 12.58 -13.45
CA ILE A 138 0.78 12.86 -12.73
C ILE A 138 0.04 11.57 -12.36
N ILE A 139 0.21 10.48 -13.12
CA ILE A 139 -0.38 9.19 -12.77
C ILE A 139 0.01 8.71 -11.35
N ARG A 140 1.23 9.01 -10.89
CA ARG A 140 1.69 8.70 -9.53
C ARG A 140 0.88 9.43 -8.46
N GLU A 141 0.41 10.64 -8.75
CA GLU A 141 -0.48 11.36 -7.84
C GLU A 141 -1.75 10.53 -7.61
N VAL A 142 -2.31 9.92 -8.67
CA VAL A 142 -3.47 9.04 -8.58
C VAL A 142 -3.14 7.76 -7.84
N THR A 143 -1.96 7.15 -8.06
CA THR A 143 -1.48 6.01 -7.25
C THR A 143 -1.46 6.33 -5.77
N ARG A 144 -1.10 7.56 -5.39
CA ARG A 144 -1.19 8.02 -4.00
C ARG A 144 -2.62 8.28 -3.54
N GLY A 145 -3.58 8.39 -4.45
CA GLY A 145 -4.98 8.72 -4.16
C GLY A 145 -5.31 10.21 -4.28
N LEU A 146 -4.48 10.98 -4.99
CA LEU A 146 -4.70 12.40 -5.29
C LEU A 146 -5.29 12.58 -6.70
N ILE A 147 -6.28 13.46 -6.82
CA ILE A 147 -6.81 13.91 -8.12
C ILE A 147 -6.24 15.28 -8.43
N ASN A 148 -5.41 15.37 -9.47
CA ASN A 148 -4.95 16.63 -10.04
C ASN A 148 -6.09 17.34 -10.80
N GLU A 149 -6.19 18.66 -10.69
CA GLU A 149 -7.18 19.45 -11.43
C GLU A 149 -7.04 19.32 -12.96
N LYS A 150 -5.83 19.04 -13.46
CA LYS A 150 -5.58 18.80 -14.89
C LYS A 150 -6.44 17.67 -15.46
N TRP A 151 -6.71 16.62 -14.68
CA TRP A 151 -7.56 15.51 -15.13
C TRP A 151 -8.97 15.96 -15.53
N LEU A 152 -9.51 16.98 -14.87
CA LEU A 152 -10.90 17.42 -15.07
C LEU A 152 -10.98 18.69 -15.91
N ASN A 153 -9.97 19.55 -15.88
CA ASN A 153 -9.91 20.78 -16.66
C ASN A 153 -9.69 20.53 -18.15
N SER A 154 -9.12 19.38 -18.53
CA SER A 154 -8.97 18.98 -19.93
C SER A 154 -10.27 18.53 -20.60
N TYR A 155 -11.37 18.39 -19.84
CA TYR A 155 -12.67 17.96 -20.35
C TYR A 155 -13.77 18.95 -19.96
N ASN A 156 -14.67 19.22 -20.90
CA ASN A 156 -15.67 20.27 -20.75
C ASN A 156 -17.04 19.72 -20.34
N THR A 157 -17.34 18.48 -20.73
CA THR A 157 -18.65 17.90 -20.45
C THR A 157 -18.70 17.19 -19.10
N VAL A 158 -19.90 17.15 -18.51
CA VAL A 158 -20.14 16.40 -17.27
C VAL A 158 -19.93 14.89 -17.50
N LYS A 159 -20.26 14.39 -18.71
CA LYS A 159 -20.10 12.99 -19.09
C LYS A 159 -18.62 12.58 -19.11
N GLU A 160 -17.77 13.32 -19.83
CA GLU A 160 -16.33 13.03 -19.89
C GLU A 160 -15.70 13.10 -18.50
N ARG A 161 -15.99 14.14 -17.71
CA ARG A 161 -15.46 14.26 -16.35
C ARG A 161 -15.85 13.08 -15.46
N LYS A 162 -17.08 12.58 -15.59
CA LYS A 162 -17.52 11.36 -14.90
C LYS A 162 -16.73 10.15 -15.37
N LEU A 163 -16.51 10.01 -16.68
CA LEU A 163 -15.76 8.91 -17.27
C LEU A 163 -14.29 8.90 -16.80
N VAL A 164 -13.65 10.07 -16.75
CA VAL A 164 -12.31 10.22 -16.17
C VAL A 164 -12.29 9.72 -14.73
N LEU A 165 -13.24 10.13 -13.88
CA LEU A 165 -13.28 9.68 -12.48
C LEU A 165 -13.49 8.16 -12.36
N LEU A 166 -14.30 7.56 -13.23
CA LEU A 166 -14.46 6.10 -13.29
C LEU A 166 -13.14 5.40 -13.65
N ILE A 167 -12.43 5.91 -14.66
CA ILE A 167 -11.12 5.40 -15.08
C ILE A 167 -10.09 5.50 -13.95
N LEU A 168 -9.98 6.66 -13.29
CA LEU A 168 -9.03 6.86 -12.20
C LEU A 168 -9.35 5.96 -10.99
N ASN A 169 -10.64 5.73 -10.73
CA ASN A 169 -11.08 4.80 -9.69
C ASN A 169 -10.72 3.35 -10.03
N GLU A 170 -10.97 2.92 -11.28
CA GLU A 170 -10.65 1.57 -11.74
C GLU A 170 -9.14 1.35 -11.73
N TYR A 171 -8.37 2.30 -12.24
CA TYR A 171 -6.93 2.30 -12.16
C TYR A 171 -6.40 2.08 -10.74
N LEU A 172 -6.90 2.84 -9.77
CA LEU A 172 -6.45 2.71 -8.39
C LEU A 172 -6.84 1.36 -7.77
N ASN A 173 -7.99 0.79 -8.16
CA ASN A 173 -8.40 -0.56 -7.78
C ASN A 173 -7.47 -1.63 -8.38
N GLU A 174 -7.09 -1.47 -9.63
CA GLU A 174 -6.21 -2.42 -10.32
C GLU A 174 -4.78 -2.33 -9.78
N VAL A 175 -4.28 -1.14 -9.42
CA VAL A 175 -3.01 -0.98 -8.68
C VAL A 175 -3.08 -1.70 -7.32
N HIS A 176 -4.19 -1.57 -6.61
CA HIS A 176 -4.40 -2.28 -5.35
C HIS A 176 -4.32 -3.80 -5.54
N LYS A 177 -5.05 -4.34 -6.52
CA LYS A 177 -5.11 -5.79 -6.77
C LYS A 177 -3.78 -6.34 -7.32
N LYS A 178 -3.27 -5.76 -8.41
CA LYS A 178 -2.14 -6.32 -9.17
C LYS A 178 -0.79 -6.06 -8.54
N ILE A 179 -0.65 -4.98 -7.76
CA ILE A 179 0.63 -4.65 -7.11
C ILE A 179 0.53 -4.91 -5.61
N TRP A 180 -0.36 -4.23 -4.90
CA TRP A 180 -0.35 -4.27 -3.43
C TRP A 180 -0.77 -5.63 -2.85
N ILE A 181 -1.86 -6.22 -3.35
CA ILE A 181 -2.34 -7.53 -2.88
C ILE A 181 -1.34 -8.63 -3.23
N GLU A 182 -0.85 -8.69 -4.47
CA GLU A 182 0.18 -9.66 -4.88
C GLU A 182 1.46 -9.52 -4.04
N ARG A 183 1.95 -8.29 -3.84
CA ARG A 183 3.08 -8.01 -2.94
C ARG A 183 2.82 -8.55 -1.53
N CYS A 184 1.61 -8.36 -0.99
CA CYS A 184 1.25 -8.85 0.33
C CYS A 184 1.23 -10.38 0.40
N ASN A 185 0.66 -11.04 -0.61
CA ASN A 185 0.59 -12.49 -0.69
C ASN A 185 2.00 -13.10 -0.72
N GLU A 186 2.86 -12.63 -1.62
CA GLU A 186 4.25 -13.10 -1.72
C GLU A 186 5.04 -12.85 -0.43
N THR A 187 4.92 -11.65 0.15
CA THR A 187 5.58 -11.31 1.41
C THR A 187 5.16 -12.26 2.53
N ILE A 188 3.87 -12.59 2.63
CA ILE A 188 3.36 -13.51 3.66
C ILE A 188 3.98 -14.91 3.47
N GLU A 189 4.11 -15.39 2.24
CA GLU A 189 4.71 -16.70 1.98
C GLU A 189 6.21 -16.71 2.32
N LEU A 190 6.95 -15.66 1.95
CA LEU A 190 8.36 -15.51 2.31
C LEU A 190 8.57 -15.41 3.84
N GLU A 191 7.73 -14.63 4.52
CA GLU A 191 7.75 -14.53 5.99
C GLU A 191 7.50 -15.89 6.65
N LYS A 192 6.53 -16.67 6.17
CA LYS A 192 6.24 -18.02 6.69
C LYS A 192 7.44 -18.96 6.53
N GLN A 193 8.14 -18.90 5.39
CA GLN A 193 9.36 -19.68 5.15
C GLN A 193 10.48 -19.32 6.14
N MET A 194 10.50 -18.08 6.62
CA MET A 194 11.42 -17.59 7.66
C MET A 194 10.91 -17.82 9.10
N GLY A 195 9.77 -18.50 9.27
CA GLY A 195 9.15 -18.73 10.59
C GLY A 195 8.48 -17.49 11.21
N ILE A 196 8.20 -16.46 10.40
CA ILE A 196 7.53 -15.24 10.82
C ILE A 196 6.03 -15.37 10.55
N PHE A 197 5.22 -15.29 11.60
CA PHE A 197 3.77 -15.41 11.53
C PHE A 197 3.07 -14.14 12.04
N LYS A 198 1.80 -13.97 11.69
CA LYS A 198 0.99 -12.80 12.12
C LYS A 198 1.07 -12.51 13.63
N ASN A 199 1.11 -13.56 14.45
CA ASN A 199 1.19 -13.44 15.90
C ASN A 199 2.58 -13.00 16.39
N THR A 200 3.66 -13.41 15.70
CA THR A 200 5.02 -13.01 16.08
C THR A 200 5.27 -11.53 15.75
N LYS A 201 4.71 -11.03 14.64
CA LYS A 201 4.79 -9.60 14.23
C LYS A 201 4.11 -8.61 15.18
N ARG A 202 3.23 -9.08 16.09
CA ARG A 202 2.65 -8.23 17.15
C ARG A 202 3.64 -7.93 18.27
N LYS A 203 4.73 -8.70 18.39
CA LYS A 203 5.80 -8.46 19.35
C LYS A 203 6.72 -7.36 18.80
N ARG A 204 7.13 -6.44 19.67
CA ARG A 204 8.18 -5.45 19.37
C ARG A 204 9.51 -5.90 19.94
N ILE A 205 10.59 -5.64 19.22
CA ILE A 205 11.95 -5.79 19.75
C ILE A 205 12.12 -4.71 20.82
N LYS A 206 12.39 -5.12 22.07
CA LYS A 206 12.74 -4.20 23.16
C LYS A 206 14.20 -3.79 22.97
N SER A 207 14.47 -2.53 22.68
CA SER A 207 15.80 -1.93 22.85
C SER A 207 16.02 -1.62 24.33
N ASN A 208 17.20 -1.93 24.87
CA ASN A 208 17.70 -1.26 26.06
C ASN A 208 18.38 0.05 25.62
N ASP A 209 18.46 1.05 26.52
CA ASP A 209 18.99 2.42 26.32
C ASP A 209 20.39 2.51 25.67
N ASN A 210 21.11 1.40 25.49
CA ASN A 210 22.44 1.35 24.87
C ASN A 210 22.44 0.95 23.38
N GLY A 211 21.30 1.01 22.68
CA GLY A 211 21.23 0.83 21.22
C GLY A 211 21.59 -0.58 20.69
N LYS A 212 21.88 -1.55 21.55
CA LYS A 212 22.11 -2.95 21.14
C LYS A 212 20.79 -3.69 21.00
N ILE A 213 20.55 -4.23 19.80
CA ILE A 213 19.46 -5.17 19.50
C ILE A 213 19.61 -6.40 20.40
N LEU A 214 18.67 -6.61 21.32
CA LEU A 214 18.63 -7.80 22.15
C LEU A 214 18.16 -8.98 21.29
N ASN A 215 19.08 -9.93 21.06
CA ASN A 215 18.78 -11.17 20.36
C ASN A 215 17.80 -12.00 21.22
N VAL A 216 16.51 -11.99 20.85
CA VAL A 216 15.39 -12.52 21.66
C VAL A 216 15.53 -14.02 21.92
N GLU A 217 16.17 -14.77 21.01
CA GLU A 217 16.47 -16.20 21.19
C GLU A 217 17.36 -16.46 22.42
N LYS A 218 18.32 -15.58 22.69
CA LYS A 218 19.16 -15.65 23.89
C LYS A 218 18.32 -15.41 25.14
N LEU A 219 17.35 -14.49 25.08
CA LEU A 219 16.48 -14.15 26.20
C LEU A 219 15.49 -15.28 26.53
N GLU A 220 14.92 -15.95 25.53
CA GLU A 220 14.00 -17.08 25.72
C GLU A 220 14.72 -18.32 26.27
N LYS A 221 15.92 -18.66 25.75
CA LYS A 221 16.76 -19.72 26.33
C LYS A 221 17.12 -19.44 27.79
N THR A 222 17.42 -18.19 28.12
CA THR A 222 17.77 -17.78 29.50
C THR A 222 16.55 -17.77 30.43
N LYS A 223 15.35 -17.43 29.94
CA LYS A 223 14.11 -17.50 30.72
C LYS A 223 13.68 -18.94 31.00
N ASN A 224 13.78 -19.82 30.01
CA ASN A 224 13.51 -21.24 30.21
C ASN A 224 14.52 -21.88 31.16
N SER A 225 15.82 -21.55 31.06
CA SER A 225 16.82 -22.08 32.02
C SER A 225 16.59 -21.59 33.44
N LYS A 226 16.20 -20.32 33.64
CA LYS A 226 15.83 -19.78 34.95
C LYS A 226 14.58 -20.44 35.54
N LYS A 227 13.57 -20.76 34.71
CA LYS A 227 12.35 -21.44 35.15
C LYS A 227 12.64 -22.88 35.57
N ILE A 228 13.48 -23.60 34.80
CA ILE A 228 13.96 -24.95 35.13
C ILE A 228 14.78 -24.95 36.43
N ARG A 229 15.72 -24.01 36.60
CA ARG A 229 16.49 -23.88 37.85
C ARG A 229 15.62 -23.61 39.07
N LYS A 230 14.55 -22.84 38.91
CA LYS A 230 13.64 -22.53 40.01
C LYS A 230 12.84 -23.77 40.43
N LEU A 231 12.32 -24.54 39.46
CA LEU A 231 11.62 -25.81 39.72
C LEU A 231 12.52 -26.83 40.41
N LEU A 232 13.74 -27.04 39.91
CA LEU A 232 14.70 -27.96 40.54
C LEU A 232 15.07 -27.54 41.97
N LYS A 233 15.08 -26.24 42.26
CA LYS A 233 15.39 -25.75 43.60
C LYS A 233 14.23 -25.97 44.58
N THR A 234 12.99 -25.82 44.11
CA THR A 234 11.81 -26.16 44.91
C THR A 234 11.75 -27.67 45.20
N ASP A 235 12.03 -28.51 44.19
CA ASP A 235 12.03 -29.98 44.36
C ASP A 235 13.12 -30.46 45.34
N LEU A 236 14.30 -29.83 45.32
CA LEU A 236 15.38 -30.08 46.27
C LEU A 236 15.03 -29.62 47.69
N GLU A 237 14.34 -28.48 47.83
CA GLU A 237 13.87 -28.00 49.13
C GLU A 237 12.76 -28.90 49.69
N GLU A 238 11.82 -29.38 48.87
CA GLU A 238 10.76 -30.32 49.27
C GLU A 238 11.30 -31.71 49.68
N GLN A 239 12.39 -32.18 49.05
CA GLN A 239 13.05 -33.44 49.44
C GLN A 239 13.81 -33.34 50.78
N THR A 240 14.22 -32.13 51.21
CA THR A 240 14.90 -31.94 52.51
C THR A 240 13.96 -31.82 53.72
N TYR A 241 12.63 -31.84 53.53
CA TYR A 241 11.63 -31.86 54.60
C TYR A 241 10.97 -33.24 54.82
N LEU A 242 11.49 -34.29 54.16
CA LEU A 242 11.00 -35.67 54.26
C LEU A 242 11.97 -36.64 54.95
N ASP A 243 13.05 -36.14 55.55
CA ASP A 243 13.91 -36.83 56.53
C ASP A 243 13.80 -36.14 57.90
#